data_AF-A0AAV0GU32-F1
#
_entry.id   AF-A0AAV0GU32-F1
#
_cell.length_a   1.000
_cell.length_b   1.000
_cell.length_c   1.000
_cell.angle_alpha   90.00
_cell.angle_beta   90.00
_cell.angle_gamma   90.00
#
_symmetry.space_group_name_H-M   'P 1'
#
loop_
_entity.id
_entity.type
_entity.pdbx_description
1 polymer ?
#
loop_
_entity_poly.entity_id
_entity_poly.type
_entity_poly.pdbx_seq_one_letter_code
_entity_poly.pdbx_strand_id
1 'polypeptide(L)'
;MSRPLGAVIGRYPSSDGSTQIDGIIKRNRKCRDLAFLVVFVAFWVAMIVNSSFGFNQGNPLRLTYGLDYKGNVCGDKHAHPNLRELELTYWVNPNQVYLSGSKNSQFKLANARSICLLDCPRPTDDGLNWVCDYPEGDIRISMDDWIDRNYDYYEFLTPEMRNSSLQLQGPCYPVIFPSVNVHWRCEFVARASNASLRHWQVMGGLNIDEDIIIDKTIHKSVNARSSVLKRYVADIGKSWPVLIVCGGLLPLFLSVIWLLMIRHLVAAMPWVTVALFNVLIVSVTMFYYLKAGWIGNDAISPVIGPPDPYYHVFGRELNHIRAVAILMTLIMVVSVLTSIAIARRILMATSVLKVAAKVIGEVQALIIFPVIPYAMLAIFYMFWLSAALHLFSSGQIVQNNCDNSNCCAFDLVSKRVNCDRCCGYGVRYTPHIAIAIFFHLFGCYWATQFFIASSATVIAGSVASYYWARARDSVPPSFRLYEKARTIQSWVSCLGLSGGLICGIHTLPPRIDSPQTESH
;
A
#
# COMPACT_ATOMS: atom_id res chain seq x y z
N MET A 1 -53.11 1.93 17.68
CA MET A 1 -53.62 0.66 17.12
C MET A 1 -52.45 -0.06 16.47
N SER A 2 -51.80 -0.92 17.25
CA SER A 2 -50.52 -1.55 16.91
C SER A 2 -50.75 -3.06 16.90
N ARG A 3 -50.73 -3.68 15.72
CA ARG A 3 -50.77 -5.13 15.56
C ARG A 3 -49.41 -5.74 15.95
N PRO A 4 -49.35 -6.83 16.72
CA PRO A 4 -48.17 -7.67 16.80
C PRO A 4 -48.29 -8.83 15.80
N LEU A 5 -47.37 -8.92 14.84
CA LEU A 5 -47.14 -10.12 14.03
C LEU A 5 -46.25 -11.08 14.82
N GLY A 6 -46.86 -11.80 15.76
CA GLY A 6 -46.28 -13.02 16.32
C GLY A 6 -46.63 -14.20 15.41
N ALA A 7 -45.65 -15.05 15.09
CA ALA A 7 -45.89 -16.30 14.41
C ALA A 7 -46.78 -17.19 15.30
N VAL A 8 -48.06 -17.29 14.92
CA VAL A 8 -49.04 -18.17 15.57
C VAL A 8 -48.71 -19.60 15.18
N ILE A 9 -48.16 -20.36 16.13
CA ILE A 9 -48.20 -21.84 16.10
C ILE A 9 -49.60 -22.21 16.58
N GLY A 10 -50.55 -22.33 15.66
CA GLY A 10 -51.89 -22.80 15.98
C GLY A 10 -51.88 -24.31 16.17
N ARG A 11 -52.10 -24.78 17.40
CA ARG A 11 -52.57 -26.16 17.65
C ARG A 11 -54.09 -26.14 17.55
N TYR A 12 -54.66 -26.81 16.58
CA TYR A 12 -56.07 -27.20 16.60
C TYR A 12 -56.14 -28.72 16.84
N PRO A 13 -56.96 -29.19 17.80
CA PRO A 13 -57.21 -30.61 17.96
C PRO A 13 -58.14 -31.09 16.83
N SER A 14 -57.70 -32.10 16.08
CA SER A 14 -58.56 -32.90 15.20
C SER A 14 -59.26 -33.98 16.05
N SER A 15 -60.51 -34.31 15.72
CA SER A 15 -61.38 -35.16 16.55
C SER A 15 -61.03 -36.66 16.56
N ASP A 16 -59.95 -37.10 15.90
CA ASP A 16 -59.58 -38.52 15.80
C ASP A 16 -58.32 -38.92 16.58
N GLY A 17 -57.89 -38.10 17.56
CA GLY A 17 -56.87 -38.52 18.52
C GLY A 17 -55.44 -38.72 17.98
N SER A 18 -55.20 -38.57 16.67
CA SER A 18 -53.86 -38.58 16.09
C SER A 18 -53.31 -37.15 15.95
N THR A 19 -52.29 -36.82 16.73
CA THR A 19 -51.51 -35.59 16.58
C THR A 19 -50.65 -35.64 15.32
N GLN A 20 -51.19 -35.18 14.19
CA GLN A 20 -50.41 -35.00 12.97
C GLN A 20 -49.62 -33.68 13.08
N ILE A 21 -48.29 -33.79 13.23
CA ILE A 21 -47.37 -32.65 13.12
C ILE A 21 -47.26 -32.33 11.63
N ASP A 22 -48.12 -31.44 11.16
CA ASP A 22 -48.08 -31.04 9.75
C ASP A 22 -46.81 -30.23 9.45
N GLY A 23 -46.18 -30.61 8.35
CA GLY A 23 -44.76 -30.39 8.11
C GLY A 23 -44.37 -28.93 7.87
N ILE A 24 -43.11 -28.67 8.22
CA ILE A 24 -42.33 -27.47 7.88
C ILE A 24 -42.67 -26.99 6.46
N ILE A 25 -43.07 -25.72 6.34
CA ILE A 25 -43.39 -25.02 5.09
C ILE A 25 -42.39 -25.39 3.97
N LYS A 26 -42.82 -26.26 3.04
CA LYS A 26 -42.11 -26.53 1.78
C LYS A 26 -42.31 -25.35 0.84
N ARG A 27 -41.46 -24.32 0.95
CA ARG A 27 -41.31 -23.32 -0.12
C ARG A 27 -40.05 -23.64 -0.91
N ASN A 28 -40.20 -23.93 -2.21
CA ASN A 28 -39.11 -23.95 -3.17
C ASN A 28 -38.46 -22.56 -3.22
N ARG A 29 -37.41 -22.34 -2.43
CA ARG A 29 -36.65 -21.09 -2.43
C ARG A 29 -35.86 -21.02 -3.73
N LYS A 30 -36.18 -20.06 -4.61
CA LYS A 30 -35.38 -19.73 -5.80
C LYS A 30 -34.37 -18.64 -5.44
N CYS A 31 -33.14 -18.72 -5.96
CA CYS A 31 -32.16 -17.64 -5.84
C CYS A 31 -32.70 -16.38 -6.52
N ARG A 32 -32.82 -15.29 -5.77
CA ARG A 32 -33.38 -14.03 -6.29
C ARG A 32 -32.34 -13.16 -7.02
N ASP A 33 -31.05 -13.44 -6.82
CA ASP A 33 -29.95 -12.55 -7.20
C ASP A 33 -29.03 -13.11 -8.30
N LEU A 34 -29.57 -13.93 -9.22
CA LEU A 34 -28.79 -14.51 -10.33
C LEU A 34 -28.22 -13.43 -11.27
N ALA A 35 -28.97 -12.36 -11.53
CA ALA A 35 -28.50 -11.25 -12.37
C ALA A 35 -27.29 -10.54 -11.76
N PHE A 36 -27.30 -10.27 -10.45
CA PHE A 36 -26.17 -9.66 -9.76
C PHE A 36 -24.95 -10.57 -9.70
N LEU A 37 -25.16 -11.89 -9.61
CA LEU A 37 -24.08 -12.86 -9.72
C LEU A 37 -23.39 -12.79 -11.10
N VAL A 38 -24.16 -12.71 -12.19
CA VAL A 38 -23.60 -12.57 -13.54
C VAL A 38 -22.79 -11.27 -13.67
N VAL A 39 -23.31 -10.15 -13.14
CA VAL A 39 -22.58 -8.86 -13.14
C VAL A 39 -21.27 -8.97 -12.35
N PHE A 40 -21.28 -9.63 -11.20
CA PHE A 40 -20.07 -9.84 -10.40
C PHE A 40 -19.03 -10.67 -11.14
N VAL A 41 -19.42 -11.78 -11.77
CA VAL A 41 -18.50 -12.61 -12.57
C VAL A 41 -17.94 -11.82 -13.74
N ALA A 42 -18.77 -11.07 -14.47
CA ALA A 42 -18.33 -10.21 -15.56
C ALA A 42 -17.32 -9.16 -15.07
N PHE A 43 -17.54 -8.58 -13.89
CA PHE A 43 -16.63 -7.63 -13.27
C PHE A 43 -15.27 -8.27 -12.95
N TRP A 44 -15.24 -9.50 -12.43
CA TRP A 44 -13.99 -10.23 -12.19
C TRP A 44 -13.22 -10.54 -13.47
N VAL A 45 -13.91 -10.91 -14.55
CA VAL A 45 -13.28 -11.11 -15.86
C VAL A 45 -12.65 -9.80 -16.33
N ALA A 46 -13.37 -8.67 -16.22
CA ALA A 46 -12.83 -7.36 -16.57
C ALA A 46 -11.61 -6.97 -15.68
N MET A 47 -11.63 -7.30 -14.39
CA MET A 47 -10.48 -7.09 -13.49
C MET A 47 -9.24 -7.89 -13.91
N ILE A 48 -9.42 -9.13 -14.35
CA ILE A 48 -8.32 -9.98 -14.84
C ILE A 48 -7.73 -9.38 -16.13
N VAL A 49 -8.58 -8.96 -17.07
CA VAL A 49 -8.15 -8.30 -18.31
C VAL A 49 -7.38 -7.00 -18.01
N ASN A 50 -7.92 -6.18 -17.10
CA ASN A 50 -7.27 -4.94 -16.67
C ASN A 50 -5.91 -5.18 -16.00
N SER A 51 -5.84 -6.22 -15.16
CA SER A 51 -4.59 -6.62 -14.49
C SER A 51 -3.56 -7.13 -15.51
N SER A 52 -3.98 -7.92 -16.49
CA SER A 52 -3.10 -8.39 -17.57
C SER A 52 -2.52 -7.25 -18.40
N PHE A 53 -3.33 -6.23 -18.73
CA PHE A 53 -2.83 -4.99 -19.34
C PHE A 53 -1.74 -4.34 -18.47
N GLY A 54 -1.98 -4.24 -17.16
CA GLY A 54 -1.00 -3.73 -16.20
C GLY A 54 0.30 -4.52 -16.24
N PHE A 55 0.26 -5.85 -16.13
CA PHE A 55 1.46 -6.70 -16.15
C PHE A 55 2.26 -6.63 -17.45
N ASN A 56 1.59 -6.43 -18.59
CA ASN A 56 2.25 -6.37 -19.89
C ASN A 56 2.94 -5.03 -20.15
N GLN A 57 2.37 -3.92 -19.67
CA GLN A 57 2.85 -2.55 -19.96
C GLN A 57 3.59 -1.90 -18.78
N GLY A 58 3.37 -2.41 -17.58
CA GLY A 58 3.88 -1.84 -16.34
C GLY A 58 5.30 -2.27 -16.03
N ASN A 59 6.08 -1.33 -15.49
CA ASN A 59 7.34 -1.61 -14.83
C ASN A 59 7.30 -1.00 -13.41
N PRO A 60 7.04 -1.80 -12.35
CA PRO A 60 6.92 -1.31 -10.97
C PRO A 60 8.11 -0.48 -10.48
N LEU A 61 9.30 -0.71 -11.03
CA LEU A 61 10.52 0.06 -10.70
C LEU A 61 10.34 1.57 -10.94
N ARG A 62 9.48 1.97 -11.88
CA ARG A 62 9.17 3.38 -12.19
C ARG A 62 8.51 4.14 -11.04
N LEU A 63 7.88 3.42 -10.10
CA LEU A 63 7.21 4.00 -8.95
C LEU A 63 8.21 4.45 -7.88
N THR A 64 9.36 3.81 -7.80
CA THR A 64 10.43 4.13 -6.84
C THR A 64 11.57 4.89 -7.49
N TYR A 65 12.11 4.36 -8.58
CA TYR A 65 13.31 4.86 -9.23
C TYR A 65 13.02 5.99 -10.23
N GLY A 66 14.07 6.73 -10.61
CA GLY A 66 14.03 7.77 -11.62
C GLY A 66 14.33 7.25 -13.03
N LEU A 67 14.38 8.19 -13.98
CA LEU A 67 14.73 7.92 -15.36
C LEU A 67 16.10 8.51 -15.67
N ASP A 68 16.86 7.86 -16.54
CA ASP A 68 18.09 8.42 -17.10
C ASP A 68 17.80 9.33 -18.31
N TYR A 69 18.88 9.86 -18.91
CA TYR A 69 18.86 10.71 -20.10
C TYR A 69 18.53 9.96 -21.39
N LYS A 70 18.36 8.63 -21.36
CA LYS A 70 17.93 7.78 -22.47
C LYS A 70 16.47 7.32 -22.32
N GLY A 71 15.84 7.64 -21.19
CA GLY A 71 14.48 7.22 -20.86
C GLY A 71 14.41 5.81 -20.27
N ASN A 72 15.52 5.22 -19.87
CA ASN A 72 15.55 3.98 -19.10
C ASN A 72 15.23 4.25 -17.63
N VAL A 73 14.74 3.22 -16.94
CA VAL A 73 14.48 3.27 -15.50
C VAL A 73 15.73 2.81 -14.76
N CYS A 74 16.21 3.58 -13.79
CA CYS A 74 17.31 3.14 -12.93
C CYS A 74 16.95 1.83 -12.20
N GLY A 75 17.90 0.91 -12.04
CA GLY A 75 17.67 -0.42 -11.47
C GLY A 75 17.05 -1.45 -12.44
N ASP A 76 16.68 -1.06 -13.67
CA ASP A 76 16.07 -1.97 -14.63
C ASP A 76 17.13 -2.81 -15.37
N LYS A 77 17.06 -4.14 -15.18
CA LYS A 77 17.94 -5.11 -15.85
C LYS A 77 17.67 -5.26 -17.35
N HIS A 78 16.48 -4.87 -17.81
CA HIS A 78 16.08 -4.92 -19.21
C HIS A 78 16.35 -3.61 -19.96
N ALA A 79 16.91 -2.61 -19.27
CA ALA A 79 17.37 -1.38 -19.90
C ALA A 79 18.61 -1.61 -20.78
N HIS A 80 18.86 -0.66 -21.68
CA HIS A 80 20.07 -0.61 -22.49
C HIS A 80 20.77 0.74 -22.27
N PRO A 81 21.96 0.78 -21.60
CA PRO A 81 22.70 -0.35 -21.02
C PRO A 81 21.97 -1.00 -19.83
N ASN A 82 22.43 -2.17 -19.37
CA ASN A 82 21.86 -2.85 -18.20
C ASN A 82 22.08 -2.00 -16.94
N LEU A 83 20.99 -1.59 -16.27
CA LEU A 83 21.03 -0.68 -15.11
C LEU A 83 20.73 -1.39 -13.78
N ARG A 84 20.80 -2.72 -13.73
CA ARG A 84 20.40 -3.52 -12.56
C ARG A 84 21.01 -3.05 -11.24
N GLU A 85 22.27 -2.63 -11.25
CA GLU A 85 23.00 -2.20 -10.05
C GLU A 85 22.95 -0.67 -9.84
N LEU A 86 22.48 0.07 -10.85
CA LEU A 86 22.48 1.53 -10.87
C LEU A 86 21.10 2.05 -10.51
N GLU A 87 20.80 2.10 -9.22
CA GLU A 87 19.48 2.42 -8.70
C GLU A 87 19.26 3.92 -8.44
N LEU A 88 20.34 4.71 -8.32
CA LEU A 88 20.27 6.12 -7.91
C LEU A 88 20.23 7.05 -9.12
N THR A 89 19.27 7.96 -9.17
CA THR A 89 19.24 9.01 -10.20
C THR A 89 20.03 10.24 -9.76
N TYR A 90 20.95 10.72 -10.60
CA TYR A 90 21.78 11.91 -10.38
C TYR A 90 21.60 12.93 -11.51
N TRP A 91 21.53 14.22 -11.17
CA TRP A 91 21.52 15.30 -12.16
C TRP A 91 22.94 15.74 -12.48
N VAL A 92 23.35 15.59 -13.73
CA VAL A 92 24.75 15.81 -14.12
C VAL A 92 25.10 17.29 -14.34
N ASN A 93 24.12 18.12 -14.74
CA ASN A 93 24.36 19.53 -15.03
C ASN A 93 23.75 20.43 -13.94
N PRO A 94 24.57 21.07 -13.08
CA PRO A 94 24.08 21.92 -12.00
C PRO A 94 23.39 23.20 -12.50
N ASN A 95 23.82 23.77 -13.62
CA ASN A 95 23.18 24.95 -14.20
C ASN A 95 21.76 24.64 -14.71
N GLN A 96 21.50 23.44 -15.24
CA GLN A 96 20.13 23.02 -15.58
C GLN A 96 19.24 22.94 -14.34
N VAL A 97 19.77 22.47 -13.21
CA VAL A 97 19.04 22.43 -11.94
C VAL A 97 18.77 23.85 -11.43
N TYR A 98 19.75 24.74 -11.47
CA TYR A 98 19.58 26.16 -11.13
C TYR A 98 18.51 26.84 -12.01
N LEU A 99 18.61 26.67 -13.34
CA LEU A 99 17.67 27.23 -14.30
C LEU A 99 16.23 26.76 -14.05
N SER A 100 16.04 25.54 -13.52
CA SER A 100 14.70 25.04 -13.20
C SER A 100 14.04 25.73 -12.00
N GLY A 101 14.82 26.45 -11.20
CA GLY A 101 14.38 27.24 -10.06
C GLY A 101 14.17 28.73 -10.35
N SER A 102 14.76 29.21 -11.44
CA SER A 102 14.71 30.62 -11.82
C SER A 102 13.31 31.03 -12.26
N LYS A 103 12.82 32.17 -11.76
CA LYS A 103 11.44 32.65 -11.99
C LYS A 103 11.13 32.95 -13.47
N ASN A 104 12.15 33.24 -14.26
CA ASN A 104 12.00 33.65 -15.67
C ASN A 104 12.25 32.51 -16.66
N SER A 105 12.57 31.31 -16.16
CA SER A 105 12.88 30.15 -16.98
C SER A 105 11.66 29.26 -17.14
N GLN A 106 11.40 28.78 -18.37
CA GLN A 106 10.41 27.73 -18.62
C GLN A 106 10.95 26.31 -18.37
N PHE A 107 12.25 26.20 -18.05
CA PHE A 107 12.91 24.93 -17.78
C PHE A 107 12.38 24.34 -16.47
N LYS A 108 12.01 23.05 -16.48
CA LYS A 108 11.55 22.33 -15.28
C LYS A 108 12.60 21.33 -14.85
N LEU A 109 12.64 20.96 -13.56
CA LEU A 109 13.62 19.98 -13.08
C LEU A 109 13.47 18.61 -13.76
N ALA A 110 12.25 18.25 -14.19
CA ALA A 110 12.01 17.03 -14.98
C ALA A 110 12.67 17.07 -16.38
N ASN A 111 13.06 18.25 -16.86
CA ASN A 111 13.79 18.42 -18.11
C ASN A 111 15.30 18.29 -17.93
N ALA A 112 15.81 18.44 -16.70
CA ALA A 112 17.22 18.33 -16.40
C ALA A 112 17.72 16.93 -16.75
N ARG A 113 18.90 16.87 -17.38
CA ARG A 113 19.55 15.63 -17.75
C ARG A 113 19.96 14.86 -16.50
N SER A 114 19.60 13.58 -16.45
CA SER A 114 19.88 12.68 -15.32
C SER A 114 20.56 11.40 -15.78
N ILE A 115 21.33 10.77 -14.89
CA ILE A 115 22.00 9.48 -15.12
C ILE A 115 21.77 8.57 -13.91
N CYS A 116 21.80 7.25 -14.13
CA CYS A 116 21.73 6.27 -13.05
C CYS A 116 23.13 5.87 -12.56
N LEU A 117 23.34 5.89 -11.24
CA LEU A 117 24.58 5.57 -10.55
C LEU A 117 24.34 4.54 -9.44
N LEU A 118 25.41 3.86 -8.99
CA LEU A 118 25.38 2.95 -7.83
C LEU A 118 25.36 3.78 -6.52
N ASP A 119 26.19 4.81 -6.46
CA ASP A 119 26.38 5.68 -5.29
C ASP A 119 26.39 7.16 -5.68
N CYS A 120 25.99 8.01 -4.73
CA CYS A 120 25.94 9.45 -4.96
C CYS A 120 27.34 10.08 -4.96
N PRO A 121 27.73 10.78 -6.04
CA PRO A 121 29.07 11.32 -6.18
C PRO A 121 29.31 12.46 -5.18
N ARG A 122 30.55 12.55 -4.69
CA ARG A 122 30.99 13.58 -3.76
C ARG A 122 32.23 14.29 -4.32
N PRO A 123 32.36 15.62 -4.10
CA PRO A 123 33.56 16.35 -4.45
C PRO A 123 34.73 15.87 -3.59
N THR A 124 35.94 15.96 -4.15
CA THR A 124 37.20 15.73 -3.46
C THR A 124 37.81 17.03 -2.96
N ASP A 125 38.59 16.95 -1.88
CA ASP A 125 39.26 18.11 -1.29
C ASP A 125 40.48 18.59 -2.12
N ASP A 126 41.13 17.69 -2.85
CA ASP A 126 42.40 17.95 -3.57
C ASP A 126 42.30 17.90 -5.10
N GLY A 127 41.08 17.87 -5.66
CA GLY A 127 40.90 17.72 -7.10
C GLY A 127 39.46 17.90 -7.60
N LEU A 128 39.25 17.51 -8.85
CA LEU A 128 37.95 17.53 -9.51
C LEU A 128 37.57 16.13 -9.99
N ASN A 129 36.52 15.57 -9.37
CA ASN A 129 35.88 14.35 -9.84
C ASN A 129 34.94 14.63 -11.00
N TRP A 130 34.79 13.65 -11.89
CA TRP A 130 33.87 13.71 -13.00
C TRP A 130 32.84 12.58 -12.92
N VAL A 131 31.64 12.85 -13.45
CA VAL A 131 30.68 11.82 -13.82
C VAL A 131 30.50 11.90 -15.32
N CYS A 132 30.86 10.84 -16.01
CA CYS A 132 30.74 10.73 -17.46
C CYS A 132 29.49 9.94 -17.86
N ASP A 133 29.00 10.21 -19.07
CA ASP A 133 27.89 9.48 -19.69
C ASP A 133 28.22 7.98 -19.84
N TYR A 134 27.23 7.17 -20.19
CA TYR A 134 27.47 5.74 -20.40
C TYR A 134 28.46 5.50 -21.55
N PRO A 135 29.43 4.57 -21.40
CA PRO A 135 30.45 4.33 -22.41
C PRO A 135 29.82 3.79 -23.70
N GLU A 136 29.95 4.56 -24.78
CA GLU A 136 29.40 4.26 -26.11
C GLU A 136 30.29 4.79 -27.22
N GLY A 137 30.06 4.29 -28.45
CA GLY A 137 30.76 4.76 -29.65
C GLY A 137 32.26 4.46 -29.58
N ASP A 138 33.08 5.52 -29.56
CA ASP A 138 34.53 5.41 -29.49
C ASP A 138 35.06 5.05 -28.09
N ILE A 139 34.24 5.24 -27.05
CA ILE A 139 34.61 4.89 -25.67
C ILE A 139 34.35 3.39 -25.46
N ARG A 140 35.39 2.58 -25.61
CA ARG A 140 35.35 1.10 -25.50
C ARG A 140 35.67 0.61 -24.08
N ILE A 141 34.90 1.06 -23.11
CA ILE A 141 35.00 0.64 -21.70
C ILE A 141 33.75 -0.17 -21.37
N SER A 142 33.87 -1.27 -20.63
CA SER A 142 32.70 -2.03 -20.19
C SER A 142 31.90 -1.25 -19.14
N MET A 143 30.63 -1.59 -18.94
CA MET A 143 29.81 -0.93 -17.92
C MET A 143 30.40 -1.15 -16.52
N ASP A 144 30.90 -2.36 -16.24
CA ASP A 144 31.50 -2.71 -14.95
C ASP A 144 32.80 -1.93 -14.72
N ASP A 145 33.68 -1.84 -15.72
CA ASP A 145 34.90 -1.02 -15.65
C ASP A 145 34.58 0.47 -15.46
N TRP A 146 33.47 0.96 -16.03
CA TRP A 146 33.01 2.34 -15.85
C TRP A 146 32.55 2.58 -14.40
N ILE A 147 31.87 1.61 -13.78
CA ILE A 147 31.48 1.65 -12.37
C ILE A 147 32.72 1.60 -11.47
N ASP A 148 33.66 0.69 -11.73
CA ASP A 148 34.90 0.54 -10.96
C ASP A 148 35.80 1.78 -11.01
N ARG A 149 35.73 2.53 -12.11
CA ARG A 149 36.38 3.84 -12.29
C ARG A 149 35.62 5.00 -11.65
N ASN A 150 34.60 4.72 -10.83
CA ASN A 150 33.73 5.73 -10.23
C ASN A 150 33.15 6.70 -11.27
N TYR A 151 32.71 6.14 -12.40
CA TYR A 151 32.06 6.83 -13.51
C TYR A 151 32.96 7.82 -14.29
N ASP A 152 34.28 7.77 -14.11
CA ASP A 152 35.23 8.71 -14.71
C ASP A 152 36.07 8.07 -15.83
N TYR A 153 36.02 8.70 -17.01
CA TYR A 153 36.94 8.46 -18.12
C TYR A 153 37.40 9.77 -18.80
N TYR A 154 37.32 10.90 -18.09
CA TYR A 154 37.59 12.23 -18.63
C TYR A 154 38.97 12.35 -19.27
N GLU A 155 39.99 11.70 -18.69
CA GLU A 155 41.36 11.70 -19.22
C GLU A 155 41.45 11.11 -20.63
N PHE A 156 40.59 10.14 -20.96
CA PHE A 156 40.57 9.46 -22.26
C PHE A 156 39.82 10.24 -23.34
N LEU A 157 39.21 11.38 -23.01
CA LEU A 157 38.47 12.20 -23.97
C LEU A 157 39.38 12.92 -24.95
N THR A 158 38.89 13.09 -26.19
CA THR A 158 39.52 13.95 -27.21
C THR A 158 39.44 15.42 -26.80
N PRO A 159 40.29 16.31 -27.36
CA PRO A 159 40.24 17.74 -27.05
C PRO A 159 38.87 18.38 -27.31
N GLU A 160 38.16 17.94 -28.35
CA GLU A 160 36.81 18.41 -28.68
C GLU A 160 35.78 18.01 -27.60
N MET A 161 35.82 16.75 -27.15
CA MET A 161 34.94 16.23 -26.09
C MET A 161 35.22 16.91 -24.75
N ARG A 162 36.49 17.19 -24.42
CA ARG A 162 36.86 17.95 -23.21
C ARG A 162 36.31 19.37 -23.27
N ASN A 163 36.43 20.04 -24.41
CA ASN A 163 35.88 21.39 -24.58
C ASN A 163 34.35 21.40 -24.39
N SER A 164 33.64 20.42 -24.94
CA SER A 164 32.18 20.29 -24.73
C SER A 164 31.82 20.01 -23.26
N SER A 165 32.64 19.21 -22.56
CA SER A 165 32.48 18.93 -21.12
C SER A 165 32.66 20.20 -20.28
N LEU A 166 33.66 21.04 -20.61
CA LEU A 166 33.88 22.35 -19.98
C LEU A 166 32.72 23.34 -20.19
N GLN A 167 31.94 23.16 -21.27
CA GLN A 167 30.72 23.93 -21.54
C GLN A 167 29.45 23.32 -20.89
N LEU A 168 29.60 22.32 -20.01
CA LEU A 168 28.51 21.57 -19.38
C LEU A 168 27.56 20.90 -20.39
N GLN A 169 28.07 20.53 -21.56
CA GLN A 169 27.33 19.80 -22.58
C GLN A 169 27.64 18.30 -22.56
N GLY A 170 28.68 17.87 -21.84
CA GLY A 170 29.12 16.48 -21.76
C GLY A 170 30.26 16.16 -22.73
N PRO A 171 30.71 14.91 -22.83
CA PRO A 171 30.13 13.71 -22.21
C PRO A 171 30.47 13.53 -20.72
N CYS A 172 31.35 14.36 -20.14
CA CYS A 172 31.67 14.33 -18.72
C CYS A 172 31.27 15.62 -18.02
N TYR A 173 30.83 15.51 -16.77
CA TYR A 173 30.33 16.62 -15.97
C TYR A 173 31.06 16.70 -14.63
N PRO A 174 31.39 17.92 -14.15
CA PRO A 174 32.15 18.09 -12.91
C PRO A 174 31.29 17.83 -11.67
N VAL A 175 31.83 17.14 -10.68
CA VAL A 175 31.20 16.96 -9.37
C VAL A 175 31.58 18.12 -8.45
N ILE A 176 30.75 19.16 -8.48
CA ILE A 176 30.99 20.41 -7.71
C ILE A 176 30.20 20.43 -6.40
N PHE A 177 28.95 19.96 -6.44
CA PHE A 177 28.07 19.94 -5.28
C PHE A 177 28.15 18.56 -4.60
N PRO A 178 28.31 18.50 -3.26
CA PRO A 178 28.15 17.25 -2.54
C PRO A 178 26.71 16.76 -2.69
N SER A 179 26.55 15.46 -2.90
CA SER A 179 25.23 14.85 -3.03
C SER A 179 24.99 13.71 -2.03
N VAL A 180 23.73 13.55 -1.64
CA VAL A 180 23.28 12.52 -0.68
C VAL A 180 22.10 11.74 -1.24
N ASN A 181 22.03 10.45 -0.91
CA ASN A 181 20.94 9.59 -1.32
C ASN A 181 19.68 9.92 -0.50
N VAL A 182 18.68 10.48 -1.17
CA VAL A 182 17.35 10.74 -0.63
C VAL A 182 16.34 10.02 -1.52
N HIS A 183 15.79 8.90 -1.01
CA HIS A 183 14.81 8.08 -1.73
C HIS A 183 15.23 7.68 -3.15
N TRP A 184 16.43 7.10 -3.29
CA TRP A 184 16.98 6.61 -4.56
C TRP A 184 17.31 7.70 -5.59
N ARG A 185 17.64 8.89 -5.09
CA ARG A 185 18.05 10.05 -5.87
C ARG A 185 19.19 10.75 -5.17
N CYS A 186 20.13 11.26 -5.94
CA CYS A 186 21.25 12.03 -5.44
C CYS A 186 20.87 13.51 -5.44
N GLU A 187 20.55 14.02 -4.26
CA GLU A 187 20.18 15.41 -4.05
C GLU A 187 21.41 16.24 -3.70
N PHE A 188 21.56 17.40 -4.36
CA PHE A 188 22.64 18.34 -4.04
C PHE A 188 22.43 18.95 -2.66
N VAL A 189 23.52 19.02 -1.90
CA VAL A 189 23.61 19.74 -0.64
C VAL A 189 24.04 21.18 -0.95
N ALA A 190 23.37 22.15 -0.33
CA ALA A 190 23.27 23.56 -0.75
C ALA A 190 24.56 24.36 -1.03
N ARG A 191 25.78 23.84 -0.80
CA ARG A 191 27.03 24.57 -1.01
C ARG A 191 27.98 23.80 -1.91
N ALA A 192 28.49 24.47 -2.95
CA ALA A 192 29.56 23.97 -3.80
C ALA A 192 30.86 23.76 -3.00
N SER A 193 31.67 22.78 -3.42
CA SER A 193 33.03 22.62 -2.89
C SER A 193 33.95 23.69 -3.45
N ASN A 194 34.55 24.50 -2.57
CA ASN A 194 35.50 25.55 -2.96
C ASN A 194 36.71 24.97 -3.71
N ALA A 195 37.18 23.78 -3.35
CA ALA A 195 38.30 23.13 -4.00
C ALA A 195 37.95 22.74 -5.45
N SER A 196 36.90 21.95 -5.61
CA SER A 196 36.44 21.47 -6.92
C SER A 196 36.06 22.63 -7.85
N LEU A 197 35.43 23.69 -7.32
CA LEU A 197 35.11 24.90 -8.09
C LEU A 197 36.38 25.63 -8.60
N ARG A 198 37.40 25.78 -7.76
CA ARG A 198 38.67 26.41 -8.18
C ARG A 198 39.33 25.61 -9.29
N HIS A 199 39.39 24.29 -9.17
CA HIS A 199 39.94 23.42 -10.22
C HIS A 199 39.15 23.55 -11.53
N TRP A 200 37.82 23.59 -11.45
CA TRP A 200 36.95 23.82 -12.60
C TRP A 200 37.22 25.15 -13.31
N GLN A 201 37.36 26.24 -12.54
CA GLN A 201 37.68 27.57 -13.09
C GLN A 201 39.05 27.63 -13.75
N VAL A 202 40.07 26.99 -13.14
CA VAL A 202 41.43 26.91 -13.70
C VAL A 202 41.43 26.16 -15.03
N MET A 203 40.55 25.17 -15.21
CA MET A 203 40.38 24.46 -16.49
C MET A 203 39.57 25.23 -17.53
N GLY A 204 39.13 26.47 -17.24
CA GLY A 204 38.35 27.29 -18.18
C GLY A 204 36.90 26.81 -18.33
N GLY A 205 36.36 26.16 -17.31
CA GLY A 205 34.98 25.71 -17.30
C GLY A 205 33.97 26.88 -17.28
N LEU A 206 32.78 26.63 -17.82
CA LEU A 206 31.66 27.58 -17.81
C LEU A 206 31.30 27.98 -16.36
N ASN A 207 30.90 29.24 -16.14
CA ASN A 207 30.46 29.68 -14.82
C ASN A 207 29.28 28.85 -14.31
N ILE A 208 29.38 28.43 -13.05
CA ILE A 208 28.34 27.66 -12.35
C ILE A 208 27.60 28.61 -11.41
N ASP A 209 26.27 28.59 -11.46
CA ASP A 209 25.42 29.41 -10.60
C ASP A 209 25.25 28.75 -9.22
N GLU A 210 25.80 29.36 -8.16
CA GLU A 210 25.88 28.79 -6.81
C GLU A 210 24.83 29.32 -5.81
N ASP A 211 23.69 29.79 -6.29
CA ASP A 211 22.68 30.42 -5.44
C ASP A 211 21.84 29.40 -4.64
N ILE A 212 21.21 29.86 -3.56
CA ILE A 212 20.23 29.13 -2.74
C ILE A 212 19.02 28.62 -3.54
N ILE A 213 18.85 29.11 -4.78
CA ILE A 213 17.81 28.65 -5.71
C ILE A 213 17.93 27.15 -5.99
N ILE A 214 19.13 26.57 -6.03
CA ILE A 214 19.33 25.11 -6.25
C ILE A 214 18.65 24.32 -5.11
N ASP A 215 19.01 24.64 -3.86
CA ASP A 215 18.46 24.02 -2.66
C ASP A 215 16.93 24.15 -2.60
N LYS A 216 16.42 25.37 -2.82
CA LYS A 216 14.97 25.64 -2.83
C LYS A 216 14.24 24.84 -3.92
N THR A 217 14.86 24.64 -5.07
CA THR A 217 14.25 23.95 -6.21
C THR A 217 14.20 22.45 -6.00
N ILE A 218 15.28 21.88 -5.47
CA ILE A 218 15.33 20.47 -5.06
C ILE A 218 14.28 20.24 -3.98
N HIS A 219 14.27 21.02 -2.90
CA HIS A 219 13.27 20.90 -1.85
C HIS A 219 11.82 21.03 -2.36
N LYS A 220 11.56 21.97 -3.29
CA LYS A 220 10.24 22.11 -3.92
C LYS A 220 9.88 20.89 -4.77
N SER A 221 10.84 20.30 -5.47
CA SER A 221 10.62 19.11 -6.30
C SER A 221 10.37 17.86 -5.47
N VAL A 222 11.06 17.71 -4.33
CA VAL A 222 10.90 16.62 -3.37
C VAL A 222 9.56 16.70 -2.66
N ASN A 223 9.06 17.91 -2.41
CA ASN A 223 7.76 18.17 -1.82
C ASN A 223 6.62 18.35 -2.85
N ALA A 224 6.88 18.12 -4.14
CA ALA A 224 5.85 18.22 -5.17
C ALA A 224 4.82 17.09 -5.04
N ARG A 225 3.55 17.33 -5.43
CA ARG A 225 2.50 16.31 -5.34
C ARG A 225 2.81 15.03 -6.12
N SER A 226 3.60 15.13 -7.19
CA SER A 226 4.04 13.98 -8.00
C SER A 226 5.14 13.13 -7.33
N SER A 227 5.92 13.68 -6.40
CA SER A 227 6.93 12.92 -5.65
C SER A 227 6.36 12.28 -4.39
N VAL A 228 5.23 12.77 -3.87
CA VAL A 228 4.55 12.21 -2.68
C VAL A 228 4.24 10.72 -2.87
N LEU A 229 3.69 10.33 -4.02
CA LEU A 229 3.40 8.92 -4.30
C LEU A 229 4.68 8.07 -4.31
N LYS A 230 5.76 8.56 -4.91
CA LYS A 230 7.05 7.86 -4.96
C LYS A 230 7.65 7.66 -3.57
N ARG A 231 7.53 8.67 -2.70
CA ARG A 231 7.96 8.60 -1.29
C ARG A 231 7.18 7.54 -0.52
N TYR A 232 5.85 7.52 -0.62
CA TYR A 232 5.05 6.49 0.05
C TYR A 232 5.41 5.08 -0.43
N VAL A 233 5.64 4.88 -1.73
CA VAL A 233 6.04 3.56 -2.26
C VAL A 233 7.44 3.18 -1.76
N ALA A 234 8.38 4.12 -1.72
CA ALA A 234 9.71 3.87 -1.17
C ALA A 234 9.67 3.51 0.33
N ASP A 235 8.84 4.20 1.11
CA ASP A 235 8.65 3.94 2.54
C ASP A 235 8.01 2.57 2.80
N ILE A 236 7.02 2.19 1.98
CA ILE A 236 6.43 0.83 2.00
C ILE A 236 7.49 -0.21 1.66
N GLY A 237 8.34 0.07 0.66
CA GLY A 237 9.44 -0.80 0.26
C GLY A 237 10.47 -1.02 1.36
N LYS A 238 10.72 -0.04 2.23
CA LYS A 238 11.59 -0.21 3.41
C LYS A 238 10.86 -0.89 4.57
N SER A 239 9.56 -0.66 4.73
CA SER A 239 8.77 -1.09 5.90
C SER A 239 8.01 -2.41 5.70
N TRP A 240 8.16 -3.07 4.55
CA TRP A 240 7.39 -4.27 4.21
C TRP A 240 7.44 -5.42 5.24
N PRO A 241 8.57 -5.72 5.93
CA PRO A 241 8.57 -6.80 6.91
C PRO A 241 7.72 -6.44 8.13
N VAL A 242 7.79 -5.18 8.55
CA VAL A 242 6.99 -4.65 9.67
C VAL A 242 5.51 -4.69 9.32
N LEU A 243 5.13 -4.37 8.07
CA LEU A 243 3.73 -4.45 7.63
C LEU A 243 3.18 -5.88 7.69
N ILE A 244 3.96 -6.88 7.28
CA ILE A 244 3.54 -8.28 7.33
C ILE A 244 3.40 -8.76 8.79
N VAL A 245 4.36 -8.43 9.64
CA VAL A 245 4.36 -8.88 11.04
C VAL A 245 3.26 -8.17 11.84
N CYS A 246 3.26 -6.84 11.84
CA CYS A 246 2.36 -6.04 12.66
C CYS A 246 0.96 -5.88 12.06
N GLY A 247 0.83 -5.89 10.73
CA GLY A 247 -0.45 -5.75 10.03
C GLY A 247 -1.09 -7.09 9.63
N GLY A 248 -0.29 -8.14 9.47
CA GLY A 248 -0.76 -9.46 9.05
C GLY A 248 -0.84 -10.45 10.21
N LEU A 249 0.31 -10.93 10.66
CA LEU A 249 0.42 -12.06 11.59
C LEU A 249 -0.06 -11.73 13.01
N LEU A 250 0.38 -10.60 13.56
CA LEU A 250 0.04 -10.20 14.92
C LEU A 250 -1.49 -10.00 15.10
N PRO A 251 -2.22 -9.30 14.21
CA PRO A 251 -3.67 -9.16 14.33
C PRO A 251 -4.40 -10.50 14.21
N LEU A 252 -3.94 -11.40 13.33
CA LEU A 252 -4.52 -12.75 13.23
C LEU A 252 -4.35 -13.51 14.54
N PHE A 253 -3.15 -13.51 15.11
CA PHE A 253 -2.87 -14.15 16.40
C PHE A 253 -3.72 -13.55 17.54
N LEU A 254 -3.76 -12.21 17.64
CA LEU A 254 -4.58 -11.50 18.62
C LEU A 254 -6.07 -11.77 18.43
N SER A 255 -6.55 -11.94 17.18
CA SER A 255 -7.95 -12.27 16.90
C SER A 255 -8.34 -13.67 17.41
N VAL A 256 -7.44 -14.66 17.30
CA VAL A 256 -7.67 -16.01 17.84
C VAL A 256 -7.69 -15.97 19.37
N ILE A 257 -6.74 -15.25 20.00
CA ILE A 257 -6.75 -15.02 21.46
C ILE A 257 -8.06 -14.35 21.89
N TRP A 258 -8.53 -13.36 21.12
CA TRP A 258 -9.77 -12.65 21.40
C TRP A 258 -10.98 -13.59 21.41
N LEU A 259 -11.08 -14.48 20.42
CA LEU A 259 -12.15 -15.48 20.34
C LEU A 259 -12.09 -16.51 21.48
N LEU A 260 -10.88 -16.91 21.89
CA LEU A 260 -10.68 -17.76 23.07
C LEU A 260 -11.09 -17.04 24.37
N MET A 261 -10.79 -15.75 24.49
CA MET A 261 -11.19 -14.93 25.64
C MET A 261 -12.72 -14.81 25.72
N ILE A 262 -13.43 -14.69 24.60
CA ILE A 262 -14.90 -14.73 24.58
C ILE A 262 -15.44 -16.05 25.15
N ARG A 263 -14.74 -17.18 24.99
CA ARG A 263 -15.19 -18.45 25.57
C ARG A 263 -15.00 -18.50 27.09
N HIS A 264 -13.82 -18.12 27.56
CA HIS A 264 -13.43 -18.35 28.95
C HIS A 264 -13.75 -17.18 29.89
N LEU A 265 -13.77 -15.95 29.37
CA LEU A 265 -13.77 -14.71 30.15
C LEU A 265 -14.76 -13.67 29.61
N VAL A 266 -15.98 -14.08 29.24
CA VAL A 266 -17.03 -13.18 28.70
C VAL A 266 -17.26 -11.94 29.55
N ALA A 267 -17.25 -12.09 30.88
CA ALA A 267 -17.52 -10.98 31.78
C ALA A 267 -16.38 -9.95 31.80
N ALA A 268 -15.14 -10.38 31.56
CA ALA A 268 -13.96 -9.51 31.54
C ALA A 268 -13.75 -8.86 30.16
N MET A 269 -14.18 -9.50 29.07
CA MET A 269 -13.95 -9.06 27.70
C MET A 269 -14.32 -7.57 27.44
N PRO A 270 -15.51 -7.06 27.86
CA PRO A 270 -15.84 -5.66 27.66
C PRO A 270 -14.95 -4.70 28.45
N TRP A 271 -14.57 -5.08 29.67
CA TRP A 271 -13.66 -4.27 30.49
C TRP A 271 -12.27 -4.21 29.89
N VAL A 272 -11.77 -5.31 29.33
CA VAL A 272 -10.53 -5.35 28.57
C VAL A 272 -10.62 -4.44 27.34
N THR A 273 -11.72 -4.45 26.57
CA THR A 273 -11.87 -3.52 25.43
C THR A 273 -11.83 -2.05 25.87
N VAL A 274 -12.54 -1.71 26.94
CA VAL A 274 -12.65 -0.33 27.43
C VAL A 274 -11.29 0.12 27.99
N ALA A 275 -10.61 -0.73 28.75
CA ALA A 275 -9.27 -0.45 29.26
C ALA A 275 -8.28 -0.24 28.11
N LEU A 276 -8.24 -1.16 27.14
CA LEU A 276 -7.33 -1.08 26.00
C LEU A 276 -7.59 0.17 25.15
N PHE A 277 -8.86 0.51 24.88
CA PHE A 277 -9.22 1.73 24.16
C PHE A 277 -8.76 3.00 24.89
N ASN A 278 -8.99 3.08 26.21
CA ASN A 278 -8.57 4.24 27.02
C ASN A 278 -7.05 4.33 27.16
N VAL A 279 -6.35 3.20 27.30
CA VAL A 279 -4.88 3.19 27.32
C VAL A 279 -4.33 3.66 25.97
N LEU A 280 -4.85 3.15 24.85
CA LEU A 280 -4.39 3.57 23.52
C LEU A 280 -4.62 5.05 23.27
N ILE A 281 -5.79 5.60 23.58
CA ILE A 281 -6.06 7.03 23.37
C ILE A 281 -5.21 7.92 24.28
N VAL A 282 -4.89 7.48 25.50
CA VAL A 282 -3.93 8.15 26.39
C VAL A 282 -2.52 8.08 25.81
N SER A 283 -2.07 6.92 25.32
CA SER A 283 -0.75 6.75 24.69
C SER A 283 -0.59 7.60 23.43
N VAL A 284 -1.61 7.66 22.56
CA VAL A 284 -1.59 8.48 21.34
C VAL A 284 -1.59 9.96 21.70
N THR A 285 -2.43 10.39 22.65
CA THR A 285 -2.41 11.77 23.15
C THR A 285 -1.02 12.10 23.69
N MET A 286 -0.45 11.25 24.56
CA MET A 286 0.90 11.41 25.09
C MET A 286 1.95 11.58 24.00
N PHE A 287 1.91 10.74 22.95
CA PHE A 287 2.81 10.84 21.80
C PHE A 287 2.76 12.22 21.12
N TYR A 288 1.57 12.80 20.95
CA TYR A 288 1.45 14.17 20.41
C TYR A 288 1.98 15.24 21.36
N TYR A 289 1.84 15.08 22.68
CA TYR A 289 2.46 15.97 23.66
C TYR A 289 4.00 15.93 23.59
N LEU A 290 4.58 14.74 23.34
CA LEU A 290 6.02 14.59 23.11
C LEU A 290 6.44 15.35 21.84
N LYS A 291 5.72 15.13 20.73
CA LYS A 291 6.03 15.78 19.44
C LYS A 291 5.77 17.29 19.45
N ALA A 292 4.86 17.78 20.30
CA ALA A 292 4.59 19.21 20.48
C ALA A 292 5.69 19.94 21.29
N GLY A 293 6.63 19.20 21.89
CA GLY A 293 7.69 19.74 22.74
C GLY A 293 7.20 20.22 24.11
N TRP A 294 6.04 19.74 24.56
CA TRP A 294 5.48 20.08 25.88
C TRP A 294 5.99 19.17 27.00
N ILE A 295 6.54 18.00 26.64
CA ILE A 295 7.25 17.09 27.54
C ILE A 295 8.70 17.04 27.09
N GLY A 296 9.63 17.30 28.01
CA GLY A 296 11.08 17.35 27.73
C GLY A 296 11.63 16.03 27.20
N ASN A 297 12.57 16.10 26.26
CA ASN A 297 13.20 14.94 25.61
C ASN A 297 14.05 14.11 26.59
N ASP A 298 14.44 14.72 27.70
CA ASP A 298 15.34 14.22 28.74
C ASP A 298 14.75 13.01 29.49
N ALA A 299 13.42 12.92 29.56
CA ALA A 299 12.72 11.84 30.26
C ALA A 299 12.54 10.55 29.43
N ILE A 300 12.86 10.56 28.13
CA ILE A 300 12.38 9.54 27.17
C ILE A 300 13.44 9.11 26.13
N SER A 301 14.57 9.82 26.07
CA SER A 301 15.76 9.47 25.28
C SER A 301 16.22 7.99 25.42
N PRO A 302 16.11 7.33 26.59
CA PRO A 302 16.48 5.91 26.72
C PRO A 302 15.57 4.93 25.97
N VAL A 303 14.34 5.34 25.62
CA VAL A 303 13.30 4.46 25.06
C VAL A 303 13.12 4.66 23.55
N ILE A 304 13.32 5.89 23.06
CA ILE A 304 13.03 6.26 21.65
C ILE A 304 14.32 6.37 20.82
N GLY A 305 15.49 6.41 21.47
CA GLY A 305 16.77 6.70 20.82
C GLY A 305 17.04 8.21 20.70
N PRO A 306 18.30 8.61 20.47
CA PRO A 306 18.64 10.02 20.33
C PRO A 306 17.84 10.64 19.17
N PRO A 307 17.25 11.84 19.35
CA PRO A 307 16.52 12.51 18.29
C PRO A 307 17.46 12.80 17.10
N ASP A 308 16.98 12.53 15.88
CA ASP A 308 17.73 12.81 14.64
C ASP A 308 18.17 14.29 14.61
N PRO A 309 19.48 14.59 14.52
CA PRO A 309 19.99 15.96 14.54
C PRO A 309 19.60 16.78 13.31
N TYR A 310 18.96 16.16 12.32
CA TYR A 310 18.50 16.80 11.08
C TYR A 310 16.99 17.10 11.06
N TYR A 311 16.20 16.58 12.00
CA TYR A 311 14.74 16.76 12.01
C TYR A 311 14.30 17.74 13.10
N HIS A 312 14.37 19.03 12.79
CA HIS A 312 13.78 20.07 13.63
C HIS A 312 12.49 20.59 13.00
N VAL A 313 11.36 20.36 13.67
CA VAL A 313 10.05 20.86 13.23
C VAL A 313 9.94 22.34 13.63
N PHE A 314 10.22 23.25 12.68
CA PHE A 314 10.14 24.70 12.92
C PHE A 314 8.84 25.33 12.37
N GLY A 315 8.35 26.37 13.05
CA GLY A 315 7.30 27.26 12.54
C GLY A 315 5.89 26.65 12.45
N ARG A 316 5.32 26.64 11.24
CA ARG A 316 3.91 26.29 10.95
C ARG A 316 3.55 24.84 11.29
N GLU A 317 4.47 23.91 11.06
CA GLU A 317 4.28 22.48 11.35
C GLU A 317 4.15 22.22 12.87
N LEU A 318 4.89 22.97 13.69
CA LEU A 318 4.78 22.87 15.16
C LEU A 318 3.43 23.38 15.65
N ASN A 319 2.90 24.45 15.05
CA ASN A 319 1.56 24.96 15.36
C ASN A 319 0.47 23.95 14.96
N HIS A 320 0.64 23.23 13.84
CA HIS A 320 -0.25 22.14 13.45
C HIS A 320 -0.21 20.98 14.46
N ILE A 321 0.99 20.55 14.89
CA ILE A 321 1.13 19.48 15.90
C ILE A 321 0.50 19.89 17.23
N ARG A 322 0.69 21.13 17.69
CA ARG A 322 0.06 21.65 18.91
C ARG A 322 -1.46 21.68 18.82
N ALA A 323 -2.02 22.10 17.68
CA ALA A 323 -3.46 22.08 17.46
C ALA A 323 -4.02 20.65 17.49
N VAL A 324 -3.32 19.69 16.87
CA VAL A 324 -3.67 18.27 16.92
C VAL A 324 -3.59 17.73 18.35
N ALA A 325 -2.57 18.11 19.13
CA ALA A 325 -2.45 17.69 20.52
C ALA A 325 -3.66 18.16 21.36
N ILE A 326 -4.09 19.42 21.22
CA ILE A 326 -5.28 19.95 21.91
C ILE A 326 -6.55 19.19 21.50
N LEU A 327 -6.71 18.93 20.19
CA LEU A 327 -7.83 18.15 19.67
C LEU A 327 -7.85 16.74 20.27
N MET A 328 -6.70 16.07 20.31
CA MET A 328 -6.56 14.73 20.88
C MET A 328 -6.90 14.72 22.38
N THR A 329 -6.55 15.76 23.14
CA THR A 329 -6.94 15.90 24.54
C THR A 329 -8.45 16.02 24.70
N LEU A 330 -9.13 16.80 23.86
CA LEU A 330 -10.59 16.89 23.89
C LEU A 330 -11.24 15.53 23.62
N ILE A 331 -10.77 14.82 22.58
CA ILE A 331 -11.25 13.48 22.24
C ILE A 331 -10.99 12.50 23.40
N MET A 332 -9.80 12.55 24.01
CA MET A 332 -9.44 11.73 25.16
C MET A 332 -10.37 11.97 26.35
N VAL A 333 -10.62 13.22 26.73
CA VAL A 333 -11.52 13.57 27.83
C VAL A 333 -12.94 13.06 27.55
N VAL A 334 -13.47 13.30 26.36
CA VAL A 334 -14.80 12.80 25.96
C VAL A 334 -14.84 11.28 25.97
N SER A 335 -13.80 10.61 25.47
CA SER A 335 -13.66 9.15 25.47
C SER A 335 -13.66 8.55 26.88
N VAL A 336 -12.92 9.15 27.81
CA VAL A 336 -12.86 8.69 29.21
C VAL A 336 -14.20 8.92 29.90
N LEU A 337 -14.80 10.11 29.74
CA LEU A 337 -16.10 10.44 30.32
C LEU A 337 -17.21 9.53 29.79
N THR A 338 -17.23 9.26 28.49
CA THR A 338 -18.18 8.32 27.88
C THR A 338 -17.96 6.91 28.40
N SER A 339 -16.71 6.44 28.55
CA SER A 339 -16.38 5.13 29.13
C SER A 339 -16.92 4.98 30.55
N ILE A 340 -16.81 6.01 31.39
CA ILE A 340 -17.38 6.03 32.74
C ILE A 340 -18.91 6.01 32.69
N ALA A 341 -19.52 6.82 31.82
CA ALA A 341 -20.98 6.93 31.71
C ALA A 341 -21.64 5.63 31.25
N ILE A 342 -21.01 4.88 30.32
CA ILE A 342 -21.57 3.62 29.80
C ILE A 342 -21.27 2.40 30.68
N ALA A 343 -20.48 2.53 31.75
CA ALA A 343 -20.08 1.41 32.61
C ALA A 343 -21.28 0.57 33.11
N ARG A 344 -22.37 1.23 33.52
CA ARG A 344 -23.61 0.54 33.94
C ARG A 344 -24.30 -0.20 32.79
N ARG A 345 -24.25 0.35 31.57
CA ARG A 345 -24.81 -0.29 30.37
C ARG A 345 -23.98 -1.50 29.95
N ILE A 346 -22.66 -1.43 30.07
CA ILE A 346 -21.75 -2.55 29.79
C ILE A 346 -22.09 -3.75 30.68
N LEU A 347 -22.32 -3.53 31.97
CA LEU A 347 -22.71 -4.59 32.90
C LEU A 347 -23.98 -5.33 32.42
N MET A 348 -25.00 -4.59 31.97
CA MET A 348 -26.22 -5.21 31.43
C MET A 348 -25.94 -5.98 30.14
N ALA A 349 -25.11 -5.44 29.25
CA ALA A 349 -24.74 -6.08 27.98
C ALA A 349 -23.96 -7.39 28.14
N THR A 350 -23.26 -7.61 29.28
CA THR A 350 -22.57 -8.88 29.54
C THR A 350 -23.50 -10.09 29.51
N SER A 351 -24.78 -9.93 29.89
CA SER A 351 -25.78 -10.99 29.85
C SER A 351 -26.03 -11.51 28.43
N VAL A 352 -26.12 -10.60 27.46
CA VAL A 352 -26.29 -10.92 26.04
C VAL A 352 -25.04 -11.59 25.48
N LEU A 353 -23.85 -11.09 25.85
CA LEU A 353 -22.58 -11.68 25.45
C LEU A 353 -22.40 -13.12 25.98
N LYS A 354 -22.92 -13.43 27.17
CA LYS A 354 -22.89 -14.81 27.70
C LYS A 354 -23.69 -15.78 26.83
N VAL A 355 -24.83 -15.35 26.30
CA VAL A 355 -25.63 -16.15 25.37
C VAL A 355 -24.88 -16.35 24.05
N ALA A 356 -24.26 -15.30 23.50
CA ALA A 356 -23.45 -15.39 22.29
C ALA A 356 -22.24 -16.32 22.45
N ALA A 357 -21.52 -16.21 23.58
CA ALA A 357 -20.38 -17.06 23.89
C ALA A 357 -20.75 -18.54 24.02
N LYS A 358 -21.93 -18.85 24.56
CA LYS A 358 -22.46 -20.22 24.60
C LYS A 358 -22.62 -20.81 23.19
N VAL A 359 -23.07 -20.02 22.22
CA VAL A 359 -23.20 -20.48 20.82
C VAL A 359 -21.82 -20.75 20.22
N ILE A 360 -20.85 -19.85 20.41
CA ILE A 360 -19.49 -19.99 19.89
C ILE A 360 -18.79 -21.23 20.49
N GLY A 361 -19.04 -21.55 21.77
CA GLY A 361 -18.50 -22.75 22.42
C GLY A 361 -19.05 -24.07 21.85
N GLU A 362 -20.30 -24.06 21.38
CA GLU A 362 -21.04 -25.24 20.88
C GLU A 362 -20.89 -25.46 19.37
N VAL A 363 -20.53 -24.38 18.66
CA VAL A 363 -20.19 -24.38 17.23
C VAL A 363 -18.71 -24.02 17.09
N GLN A 364 -17.84 -24.93 17.53
CA GLN A 364 -16.38 -24.71 17.61
C GLN A 364 -15.74 -24.27 16.27
N ALA A 365 -16.34 -24.64 15.14
CA ALA A 365 -15.88 -24.19 13.82
C ALA A 365 -15.92 -22.66 13.65
N LEU A 366 -16.77 -21.93 14.37
CA LEU A 366 -16.81 -20.46 14.34
C LEU A 366 -15.54 -19.80 14.91
N ILE A 367 -14.75 -20.52 15.71
CA ILE A 367 -13.49 -20.00 16.28
C ILE A 367 -12.39 -20.00 15.21
N ILE A 368 -12.31 -21.04 14.39
CA ILE A 368 -11.30 -21.16 13.32
C ILE A 368 -11.77 -20.45 12.04
N PHE A 369 -13.08 -20.30 11.87
CA PHE A 369 -13.69 -19.71 10.67
C PHE A 369 -13.02 -18.42 10.17
N PRO A 370 -12.69 -17.40 11.00
CA PRO A 370 -12.10 -16.14 10.53
C PRO A 370 -10.74 -16.29 9.83
N VAL A 371 -10.01 -17.38 10.06
CA VAL A 371 -8.74 -17.67 9.37
C VAL A 371 -8.94 -17.88 7.87
N ILE A 372 -10.07 -18.47 7.46
CA ILE A 372 -10.37 -18.78 6.07
C ILE A 372 -10.59 -17.51 5.21
N PRO A 373 -11.55 -16.62 5.52
CA PRO A 373 -11.74 -15.40 4.75
C PRO A 373 -10.55 -14.45 4.89
N TYR A 374 -9.83 -14.48 6.01
CA TYR A 374 -8.56 -13.77 6.15
C TYR A 374 -7.53 -14.25 5.12
N ALA A 375 -7.30 -15.56 5.02
CA ALA A 375 -6.34 -16.12 4.07
C ALA A 375 -6.76 -15.84 2.62
N MET A 376 -8.06 -15.96 2.31
CA MET A 376 -8.61 -15.62 0.98
C MET A 376 -8.37 -14.14 0.63
N LEU A 377 -8.66 -13.23 1.57
CA LEU A 377 -8.40 -11.79 1.38
C LEU A 377 -6.91 -11.47 1.28
N ALA A 378 -6.05 -12.16 2.04
CA ALA A 378 -4.61 -11.99 1.96
C ALA A 378 -4.09 -12.37 0.57
N ILE A 379 -4.50 -13.54 0.04
CA ILE A 379 -4.16 -13.97 -1.31
C ILE A 379 -4.67 -12.96 -2.35
N PHE A 380 -5.94 -12.54 -2.22
CA PHE A 380 -6.53 -11.53 -3.09
C PHE A 380 -5.72 -10.22 -3.07
N TYR A 381 -5.40 -9.68 -1.90
CA TYR A 381 -4.64 -8.45 -1.77
C TYR A 381 -3.23 -8.57 -2.34
N MET A 382 -2.57 -9.74 -2.21
CA MET A 382 -1.27 -9.97 -2.82
C MET A 382 -1.33 -9.83 -4.35
N PHE A 383 -2.28 -10.51 -5.00
CA PHE A 383 -2.46 -10.41 -6.46
C PHE A 383 -2.93 -9.01 -6.88
N TRP A 384 -3.88 -8.44 -6.13
CA TRP A 384 -4.43 -7.13 -6.40
C TRP A 384 -3.37 -6.03 -6.29
N LEU A 385 -2.52 -6.08 -5.26
CA LEU A 385 -1.44 -5.11 -5.04
C LEU A 385 -0.37 -5.25 -6.12
N SER A 386 0.00 -6.47 -6.48
CA SER A 386 0.95 -6.72 -7.58
C SER A 386 0.43 -6.15 -8.91
N ALA A 387 -0.83 -6.45 -9.27
CA ALA A 387 -1.49 -5.90 -10.44
C ALA A 387 -1.60 -4.36 -10.36
N ALA A 388 -1.88 -3.82 -9.18
CA ALA A 388 -1.95 -2.38 -8.97
C ALA A 388 -0.59 -1.73 -9.26
N LEU A 389 0.51 -2.23 -8.68
CA LEU A 389 1.86 -1.68 -8.90
C LEU A 389 2.22 -1.65 -10.40
N HIS A 390 1.95 -2.74 -11.12
CA HIS A 390 2.17 -2.79 -12.56
C HIS A 390 1.27 -1.79 -13.30
N LEU A 391 -0.04 -1.75 -12.99
CA LEU A 391 -0.97 -0.83 -13.62
C LEU A 391 -0.63 0.65 -13.37
N PHE A 392 -0.29 1.02 -12.13
CA PHE A 392 0.14 2.37 -11.78
C PHE A 392 1.44 2.79 -12.49
N SER A 393 2.24 1.82 -12.93
CA SER A 393 3.49 2.06 -13.66
C SER A 393 3.39 1.97 -15.19
N SER A 394 2.19 1.73 -15.72
CA SER A 394 1.92 1.55 -17.17
C SER A 394 1.95 2.83 -18.01
N GLY A 395 2.33 3.96 -17.42
CA GLY A 395 2.47 5.23 -18.14
C GLY A 395 3.56 5.17 -19.21
N GLN A 396 3.37 5.93 -20.29
CA GLN A 396 4.31 5.98 -21.42
C GLN A 396 5.48 6.92 -21.09
N ILE A 397 6.70 6.46 -21.42
CA ILE A 397 7.91 7.27 -21.30
C ILE A 397 8.02 8.12 -22.56
N VAL A 398 8.00 9.44 -22.39
CA VAL A 398 8.19 10.39 -23.49
C VAL A 398 9.22 11.43 -23.09
N GLN A 399 9.99 11.90 -24.07
CA GLN A 399 10.91 13.00 -23.86
C GLN A 399 10.13 14.27 -23.53
N ASN A 400 10.62 15.06 -22.58
CA ASN A 400 9.99 16.33 -22.23
C ASN A 400 10.29 17.40 -23.30
N ASN A 401 9.35 18.32 -23.51
CA ASN A 401 9.53 19.43 -24.44
C ASN A 401 10.42 20.51 -23.80
N CYS A 402 11.44 20.91 -24.55
CA CYS A 402 12.46 21.88 -24.17
C CYS A 402 12.73 22.94 -25.25
N ASP A 403 11.79 23.15 -26.17
CA ASP A 403 11.97 23.97 -27.37
C ASP A 403 12.36 25.43 -27.03
N ASN A 404 11.96 25.93 -25.86
CA ASN A 404 12.27 27.28 -25.38
C ASN A 404 13.48 27.35 -24.43
N SER A 405 14.24 26.27 -24.33
CA SER A 405 15.45 26.20 -23.49
C SER A 405 16.66 25.87 -24.36
N ASN A 406 17.74 26.64 -24.23
CA ASN A 406 19.02 26.42 -24.92
C ASN A 406 19.75 25.19 -24.37
N CYS A 407 19.08 24.05 -24.38
CA CYS A 407 19.58 22.79 -23.87
C CYS A 407 20.35 22.09 -24.99
N CYS A 408 21.56 21.64 -24.68
CA CYS A 408 22.43 20.92 -25.61
C CYS A 408 23.22 19.86 -24.85
N ALA A 409 23.38 18.69 -25.45
CA ALA A 409 24.16 17.59 -24.88
C ALA A 409 25.02 16.94 -25.97
N PHE A 410 26.22 16.51 -25.59
CA PHE A 410 27.12 15.79 -26.48
C PHE A 410 26.60 14.36 -26.71
N ASP A 411 26.48 13.96 -27.97
CA ASP A 411 26.10 12.60 -28.37
C ASP A 411 27.37 11.82 -28.74
N LEU A 412 27.73 10.83 -27.90
CA LEU A 412 28.90 9.97 -28.09
C LEU A 412 28.84 9.14 -29.38
N VAL A 413 27.65 8.76 -29.84
CA VAL A 413 27.47 7.95 -31.06
C VAL A 413 27.60 8.84 -32.30
N SER A 414 26.96 10.01 -32.28
CA SER A 414 27.01 10.96 -33.40
C SER A 414 28.27 11.83 -33.41
N LYS A 415 29.09 11.79 -32.34
CA LYS A 415 30.32 12.59 -32.14
C LYS A 415 30.09 14.10 -32.29
N ARG A 416 28.92 14.59 -31.89
CA ARG A 416 28.57 16.00 -32.00
C ARG A 416 27.63 16.44 -30.88
N VAL A 417 27.60 17.73 -30.62
CA VAL A 417 26.61 18.33 -29.72
C VAL A 417 25.24 18.33 -30.41
N ASN A 418 24.24 17.78 -29.73
CA ASN A 418 22.86 17.73 -30.17
C ASN A 418 21.96 18.52 -29.20
N CYS A 419 21.23 19.49 -29.73
CA CYS A 419 20.31 20.33 -28.95
C CYS A 419 18.84 19.91 -29.09
N ASP A 420 18.51 19.03 -30.04
CA ASP A 420 17.12 18.57 -30.24
C ASP A 420 16.76 17.42 -29.26
N ARG A 421 17.75 16.66 -28.80
CA ARG A 421 17.57 15.46 -27.94
C ARG A 421 18.31 15.55 -26.60
N CYS A 422 18.35 16.74 -26.01
CA CYS A 422 19.12 16.97 -24.78
C CYS A 422 18.30 16.81 -23.49
N CYS A 423 16.97 16.76 -23.60
CA CYS A 423 16.07 16.86 -22.46
C CYS A 423 15.71 15.54 -21.80
N GLY A 424 15.46 15.63 -20.50
CA GLY A 424 15.05 14.51 -19.66
C GLY A 424 13.68 13.94 -20.05
N TYR A 425 13.39 12.75 -19.52
CA TYR A 425 12.18 11.99 -19.81
C TYR A 425 11.14 12.12 -18.70
N GLY A 426 9.88 12.08 -19.09
CA GLY A 426 8.73 12.11 -18.19
C GLY A 426 7.77 10.96 -18.46
N VAL A 427 6.99 10.61 -17.45
CA VAL A 427 5.90 9.63 -17.58
C VAL A 427 4.61 10.35 -17.89
N ARG A 428 3.97 10.02 -19.02
CA ARG A 428 2.65 10.52 -19.40
C ARG A 428 1.61 9.42 -19.22
N TYR A 429 0.54 9.77 -18.51
CA TYR A 429 -0.62 8.91 -18.32
C TYR A 429 -1.70 9.30 -19.32
N THR A 430 -2.22 8.30 -20.04
CA THR A 430 -3.39 8.48 -20.90
C THR A 430 -4.68 8.40 -20.07
N PRO A 431 -5.79 9.00 -20.53
CA PRO A 431 -7.07 8.94 -19.82
C PRO A 431 -7.57 7.51 -19.57
N HIS A 432 -7.29 6.57 -20.49
CA HIS A 432 -7.67 5.16 -20.34
C HIS A 432 -6.98 4.49 -19.15
N ILE A 433 -5.70 4.81 -18.88
CA ILE A 433 -4.97 4.29 -17.72
C ILE A 433 -5.59 4.81 -16.42
N ALA A 434 -6.01 6.07 -16.39
CA ALA A 434 -6.67 6.62 -15.20
C ALA A 434 -7.98 5.89 -14.89
N ILE A 435 -8.83 5.63 -15.90
CA ILE A 435 -10.08 4.87 -15.73
C ILE A 435 -9.77 3.43 -15.27
N ALA A 436 -8.78 2.78 -15.89
CA ALA A 436 -8.32 1.45 -15.49
C ALA A 436 -7.87 1.39 -14.02
N ILE A 437 -7.17 2.42 -13.53
CA ILE A 437 -6.76 2.55 -12.13
C ILE A 437 -8.01 2.66 -11.23
N PHE A 438 -8.95 3.56 -11.53
CA PHE A 438 -10.16 3.72 -10.71
C PHE A 438 -10.99 2.45 -10.68
N PHE A 439 -11.13 1.77 -11.82
CA PHE A 439 -11.79 0.47 -11.91
C PHE A 439 -11.10 -0.58 -11.02
N HIS A 440 -9.77 -0.63 -11.04
CA HIS A 440 -8.97 -1.54 -10.20
C HIS A 440 -9.14 -1.27 -8.70
N LEU A 441 -9.16 0.01 -8.30
CA LEU A 441 -9.41 0.43 -6.92
C LEU A 441 -10.83 0.07 -6.47
N PHE A 442 -11.83 0.33 -7.31
CA PHE A 442 -13.21 -0.07 -7.04
C PHE A 442 -13.34 -1.59 -6.91
N GLY A 443 -12.60 -2.35 -7.73
CA GLY A 443 -12.58 -3.81 -7.64
C GLY A 443 -12.03 -4.34 -6.31
N CYS A 444 -11.05 -3.65 -5.72
CA CYS A 444 -10.59 -3.93 -4.36
C CYS A 444 -11.72 -3.82 -3.35
N TYR A 445 -12.39 -2.66 -3.35
CA TYR A 445 -13.50 -2.39 -2.44
C TYR A 445 -14.61 -3.43 -2.60
N TRP A 446 -15.03 -3.70 -3.85
CA TRP A 446 -16.13 -4.62 -4.10
C TRP A 446 -15.80 -6.06 -3.70
N ALA A 447 -14.62 -6.56 -4.06
CA ALA A 447 -14.17 -7.90 -3.65
C ALA A 447 -14.09 -8.02 -2.12
N THR A 448 -13.52 -7.03 -1.44
CA THR A 448 -13.43 -7.02 0.03
C THR A 448 -14.81 -7.03 0.67
N GLN A 449 -15.75 -6.18 0.21
CA GLN A 449 -17.12 -6.17 0.73
C GLN A 449 -17.84 -7.50 0.48
N PHE A 450 -17.60 -8.14 -0.68
CA PHE A 450 -18.16 -9.45 -0.98
C PHE A 450 -17.68 -10.52 0.01
N PHE A 451 -16.38 -10.59 0.31
CA PHE A 451 -15.85 -11.55 1.28
C PHE A 451 -16.37 -11.28 2.71
N ILE A 452 -16.48 -10.02 3.11
CA ILE A 452 -17.03 -9.64 4.42
C ILE A 452 -18.51 -10.04 4.53
N ALA A 453 -19.33 -9.69 3.54
CA ALA A 453 -20.76 -10.01 3.52
C ALA A 453 -21.01 -11.52 3.46
N SER A 454 -20.22 -12.24 2.66
CA SER A 454 -20.27 -13.71 2.59
C SER A 454 -19.92 -14.33 3.94
N SER A 455 -18.88 -13.83 4.62
CA SER A 455 -18.49 -14.29 5.95
C SER A 455 -19.58 -14.04 6.99
N ALA A 456 -20.20 -12.85 6.99
CA ALA A 456 -21.31 -12.52 7.88
C ALA A 456 -22.52 -13.44 7.66
N THR A 457 -22.82 -13.78 6.40
CA THR A 457 -23.90 -14.69 6.03
C THR A 457 -23.65 -16.11 6.54
N VAL A 458 -22.41 -16.61 6.43
CA VAL A 458 -22.01 -17.92 6.96
C VAL A 458 -22.16 -17.97 8.49
N ILE A 459 -21.70 -16.93 9.19
CA ILE A 459 -21.81 -16.86 10.65
C ILE A 459 -23.29 -16.81 11.07
N ALA A 460 -24.08 -15.93 10.45
CA ALA A 460 -25.50 -15.79 10.74
C ALA A 460 -26.28 -17.09 10.47
N GLY A 461 -26.00 -17.75 9.34
CA GLY A 461 -26.60 -19.03 8.98
C GLY A 461 -26.23 -20.15 9.96
N SER A 462 -24.97 -20.19 10.40
CA SER A 462 -24.48 -21.15 11.40
C SER A 462 -25.16 -20.97 12.75
N VAL A 463 -25.27 -19.72 13.23
CA VAL A 463 -25.93 -19.39 14.51
C VAL A 463 -27.42 -19.66 14.44
N ALA A 464 -28.10 -19.28 13.35
CA ALA A 464 -29.52 -19.53 13.17
C ALA A 464 -29.83 -21.04 13.13
N SER A 465 -29.04 -21.81 12.38
CA SER A 465 -29.20 -23.27 12.30
C SER A 465 -29.02 -23.92 13.67
N TYR A 466 -28.01 -23.49 14.44
CA TYR A 466 -27.80 -23.98 15.80
C TYR A 466 -28.97 -23.63 16.75
N TYR A 467 -29.46 -22.39 16.70
CA TYR A 467 -30.53 -21.92 17.59
C TYR A 467 -31.86 -22.66 17.32
N TRP A 468 -32.22 -22.86 16.05
CA TRP A 468 -33.49 -23.46 15.65
C TRP A 468 -33.45 -25.00 15.50
N ALA A 469 -32.27 -25.63 15.47
CA ALA A 469 -32.15 -27.09 15.42
C ALA A 469 -32.55 -27.80 16.74
N ARG A 470 -32.54 -27.09 17.88
CA ARG A 470 -32.98 -27.64 19.18
C ARG A 470 -34.44 -28.08 19.25
N ALA A 471 -35.27 -27.73 18.27
CA ALA A 471 -36.64 -28.22 18.20
C ALA A 471 -36.73 -29.71 17.74
N ARG A 472 -35.59 -30.39 17.48
CA ARG A 472 -35.52 -31.75 16.92
C ARG A 472 -34.79 -32.75 17.83
N ASP A 473 -35.14 -32.79 19.11
CA ASP A 473 -34.51 -33.66 20.12
C ASP A 473 -34.72 -35.18 19.89
N SER A 474 -35.48 -35.58 18.86
CA SER A 474 -35.77 -36.98 18.52
C SER A 474 -34.73 -37.69 17.63
N VAL A 475 -33.64 -37.03 17.22
CA VAL A 475 -32.65 -37.57 16.25
C VAL A 475 -31.36 -38.08 16.95
N PRO A 476 -30.81 -39.24 16.56
CA PRO A 476 -29.64 -39.85 17.22
C PRO A 476 -28.34 -39.00 17.16
N PRO A 477 -27.44 -39.13 18.17
CA PRO A 477 -26.25 -38.28 18.33
C PRO A 477 -25.20 -38.38 17.22
N SER A 478 -25.04 -39.54 16.57
CA SER A 478 -24.13 -39.73 15.43
C SER A 478 -24.56 -38.93 14.20
N PHE A 479 -25.88 -38.85 13.96
CA PHE A 479 -26.45 -38.09 12.86
C PHE A 479 -26.27 -36.57 13.07
N ARG A 480 -26.36 -36.09 14.31
CA ARG A 480 -26.12 -34.67 14.67
C ARG A 480 -24.69 -34.20 14.42
N LEU A 481 -23.69 -35.07 14.66
CA LEU A 481 -22.28 -34.77 14.38
C LEU A 481 -22.00 -34.72 12.87
N TYR A 482 -22.57 -35.67 12.12
CA TYR A 482 -22.48 -35.71 10.66
C TYR A 482 -23.15 -34.49 9.99
N GLU A 483 -24.33 -34.08 10.49
CA GLU A 483 -25.04 -32.90 9.99
C GLU A 483 -24.28 -31.62 10.30
N LYS A 484 -23.73 -31.46 11.51
CA LYS A 484 -22.85 -30.34 11.87
C LYS A 484 -21.60 -30.28 10.98
N ALA A 485 -20.92 -31.41 10.76
CA ALA A 485 -19.70 -31.48 9.93
C ALA A 485 -19.99 -31.21 8.43
N ARG A 486 -21.05 -31.78 7.88
CA ARG A 486 -21.51 -31.55 6.49
C ARG A 486 -21.93 -30.10 6.26
N THR A 487 -22.55 -29.49 7.27
CA THR A 487 -22.93 -28.08 7.26
C THR A 487 -21.67 -27.20 7.20
N ILE A 488 -20.67 -27.43 8.06
CA ILE A 488 -19.36 -26.75 8.04
C ILE A 488 -18.64 -26.92 6.69
N GLN A 489 -18.63 -28.12 6.12
CA GLN A 489 -17.98 -28.39 4.83
C GLN A 489 -18.70 -27.69 3.66
N SER A 490 -20.04 -27.66 3.69
CA SER A 490 -20.88 -26.85 2.78
C SER A 490 -20.56 -25.35 2.91
N TRP A 491 -20.33 -24.82 4.11
CA TRP A 491 -20.02 -23.40 4.33
C TRP A 491 -18.64 -23.00 3.79
N VAL A 492 -17.63 -23.88 3.93
CA VAL A 492 -16.29 -23.67 3.34
C VAL A 492 -16.36 -23.70 1.81
N SER A 493 -17.17 -24.60 1.23
CA SER A 493 -17.44 -24.62 -0.21
C SER A 493 -18.20 -23.39 -0.71
N CYS A 494 -19.09 -22.78 0.09
CA CYS A 494 -19.77 -21.53 -0.25
C CYS A 494 -18.89 -20.27 -0.22
N LEU A 495 -17.75 -20.31 0.48
CA LEU A 495 -16.75 -19.24 0.48
C LEU A 495 -15.77 -19.35 -0.70
N GLY A 496 -15.43 -20.58 -1.11
CA GLY A 496 -14.50 -20.85 -2.21
C GLY A 496 -15.11 -20.78 -3.61
N LEU A 497 -16.42 -21.04 -3.75
CA LEU A 497 -17.17 -20.78 -4.97
C LEU A 497 -17.78 -19.39 -4.87
N SER A 498 -17.66 -18.58 -5.92
CA SER A 498 -18.12 -17.20 -6.07
C SER A 498 -19.65 -17.03 -5.96
N GLY A 499 -20.29 -17.56 -4.93
CA GLY A 499 -21.74 -17.70 -4.84
C GLY A 499 -22.21 -18.01 -3.42
N GLY A 500 -22.26 -16.98 -2.56
CA GLY A 500 -23.00 -17.03 -1.30
C GLY A 500 -24.49 -17.38 -1.47
N LEU A 501 -25.01 -17.33 -2.70
CA LEU A 501 -26.38 -17.66 -3.07
C LEU A 501 -26.66 -19.16 -3.21
N ILE A 502 -25.66 -19.99 -3.52
CA ILE A 502 -25.84 -21.45 -3.61
C ILE A 502 -26.03 -22.06 -2.21
N CYS A 503 -25.56 -21.36 -1.18
CA CYS A 503 -25.67 -21.79 0.21
C CYS A 503 -27.12 -21.88 0.72
N GLY A 504 -28.07 -21.14 0.14
CA GLY A 504 -29.48 -21.21 0.56
C GLY A 504 -30.21 -22.48 0.12
N ILE A 505 -29.68 -23.20 -0.87
CA ILE A 505 -30.34 -24.36 -1.51
C ILE A 505 -29.76 -25.69 -0.99
N HIS A 506 -28.46 -25.73 -0.64
CA HIS A 506 -27.80 -26.97 -0.19
C HIS A 506 -27.71 -27.15 1.34
N THR A 507 -28.11 -26.16 2.15
CA THR A 507 -27.94 -26.20 3.63
C THR A 507 -29.12 -26.78 4.42
N LEU A 508 -30.12 -27.38 3.76
CA LEU A 508 -31.16 -28.15 4.45
C LEU A 508 -31.05 -29.63 4.06
N PRO A 509 -31.10 -30.56 5.03
CA PRO A 509 -30.84 -31.97 4.80
C PRO A 509 -31.82 -32.55 3.77
N PRO A 510 -31.37 -33.45 2.87
CA PRO A 510 -32.31 -34.26 2.10
C PRO A 510 -33.07 -35.19 3.05
N ARG A 511 -34.35 -35.34 2.71
CA ARG A 511 -35.36 -36.30 3.17
C ARG A 511 -34.77 -37.57 3.81
N ILE A 512 -35.13 -37.84 5.08
CA ILE A 512 -35.09 -39.20 5.63
C ILE A 512 -36.48 -39.78 5.39
N ASP A 513 -36.62 -40.64 4.39
CA ASP A 513 -37.79 -41.50 4.29
C ASP A 513 -37.70 -42.52 5.43
N SER A 514 -38.74 -42.59 6.27
CA SER A 514 -38.88 -43.62 7.29
C SER A 514 -39.03 -44.99 6.62
N PRO A 515 -38.45 -46.08 7.16
CA PRO A 515 -38.72 -47.41 6.64
C PRO A 515 -40.22 -47.69 6.83
N GLN A 516 -40.90 -48.00 5.72
CA GLN A 516 -42.25 -48.56 5.78
C GLN A 516 -42.16 -49.85 6.57
N THR A 517 -42.84 -49.90 7.71
CA THR A 517 -43.31 -51.15 8.30
C THR A 517 -44.24 -51.81 7.29
N GLU A 518 -43.73 -52.83 6.59
CA GLU A 518 -44.57 -53.79 5.88
C GLU A 518 -45.32 -54.61 6.94
N SER A 519 -46.62 -54.34 7.04
CA SER A 519 -47.59 -55.27 7.59
C SER A 519 -48.20 -56.04 6.43
N HIS A 520 -47.78 -57.29 6.25
CA HIS A 520 -48.59 -58.38 5.72
C HIS A 520 -48.08 -59.70 6.30
#